data_AF-A0A3D3HW44-F1
#
_entry.id   AF-A0A3D3HW44-F1
#
_cell.length_a   1.000
_cell.length_b   1.000
_cell.length_c   1.000
_cell.angle_alpha   90.00
_cell.angle_beta   90.00
_cell.angle_gamma   90.00
#
_symmetry.space_group_name_H-M   'P 1'
#
loop_
_entity.id
_entity.type
_entity.pdbx_description
1 polymer ?
#
loop_
_entity_poly.entity_id
_entity_poly.type
_entity_poly.pdbx_seq_one_letter_code
_entity_poly.pdbx_strand_id
1 'polypeptide(L)'
;MTKRVQEILSWYEAQPKAVRTNLQRILEHGRLGGTGRLVILPVDQGVEHGPDRSFAANPAGYDPLYHFKLAVEAGCSAHAAPLGA
;
A
#
# COMPACT_ATOMS: atom_id res chain seq x y z
N MET A 1 -11.42 15.72 1.70
CA MET A 1 -11.45 14.98 0.43
C MET A 1 -11.36 15.95 -0.72
N THR A 2 -10.35 15.82 -1.56
CA THR A 2 -10.10 16.78 -2.66
C THR A 2 -11.09 16.57 -3.82
N LYS A 3 -11.23 17.58 -4.69
CA LYS A 3 -12.04 17.45 -5.92
C LYS A 3 -11.55 16.30 -6.80
N ARG A 4 -10.24 16.08 -6.87
CA ARG A 4 -9.65 14.99 -7.65
C ARG A 4 -10.00 13.60 -7.10
N VAL A 5 -9.96 13.43 -5.77
CA VAL A 5 -10.36 12.16 -5.15
C VAL A 5 -11.86 11.92 -5.31
N GLN A 6 -12.70 12.96 -5.19
CA GLN A 6 -14.14 12.86 -5.46
C GLN A 6 -14.44 12.38 -6.89
N GLU A 7 -13.75 12.97 -7.88
CA GLU A 7 -13.87 12.58 -9.29
C GLU A 7 -13.45 11.12 -9.51
N ILE A 8 -12.34 10.67 -8.91
CA ILE A 8 -11.93 9.26 -9.02
C ILE A 8 -13.00 8.34 -8.40
N LEU A 9 -13.52 8.68 -7.22
CA LEU A 9 -14.53 7.87 -6.54
C LEU A 9 -15.88 7.82 -7.26
N SER A 10 -16.20 8.79 -8.12
CA SER A 10 -17.42 8.74 -8.95
C SER A 10 -17.33 7.71 -10.07
N TRP A 11 -16.13 7.26 -10.46
CA TRP A 11 -15.96 6.17 -11.43
C TRP A 11 -16.27 4.78 -10.86
N TYR A 12 -16.41 4.67 -9.53
CA TYR A 12 -16.65 3.42 -8.81
C TYR A 12 -18.05 3.37 -8.17
N GLU A 13 -19.03 4.10 -8.68
CA GLU A 13 -20.38 4.17 -8.09
C GLU A 13 -21.08 2.82 -7.96
N ALA A 14 -20.84 1.90 -8.90
CA ALA A 14 -21.39 0.54 -8.86
C ALA A 14 -20.77 -0.36 -7.78
N GLN A 15 -19.67 0.06 -7.14
CA GLN A 15 -19.02 -0.72 -6.10
C GLN A 15 -19.71 -0.55 -4.73
N PRO A 16 -19.68 -1.57 -3.86
CA PRO A 16 -20.20 -1.45 -2.50
C PRO A 16 -19.57 -0.27 -1.74
N LYS A 17 -20.36 0.36 -0.86
CA LYS A 17 -19.92 1.50 -0.04
C LYS A 17 -18.62 1.21 0.73
N ALA A 18 -18.46 -0.01 1.24
CA ALA A 18 -17.27 -0.44 1.95
C ALA A 18 -16.00 -0.39 1.07
N VAL A 19 -16.09 -0.86 -0.18
CA VAL A 19 -14.99 -0.82 -1.16
C VAL A 19 -14.60 0.62 -1.45
N ARG A 20 -15.58 1.49 -1.75
CA ARG A 20 -15.35 2.92 -2.01
C ARG A 20 -14.74 3.64 -0.81
N THR A 21 -15.14 3.26 0.41
CA THR A 21 -14.59 3.84 1.66
C THR A 21 -13.13 3.44 1.85
N ASN A 22 -12.76 2.18 1.59
CA ASN A 22 -11.37 1.74 1.66
C ASN A 22 -10.51 2.37 0.56
N LEU A 23 -11.03 2.48 -0.66
CA LEU A 23 -10.34 3.17 -1.75
C LEU A 23 -10.11 4.65 -1.41
N GLN A 24 -11.11 5.33 -0.85
CA GLN A 24 -10.97 6.69 -0.36
C GLN A 24 -9.86 6.80 0.70
N ARG A 25 -9.83 5.89 1.69
CA ARG A 25 -8.78 5.87 2.73
C ARG A 25 -7.39 5.79 2.11
N ILE A 26 -7.18 4.92 1.13
CA ILE A 26 -5.88 4.75 0.45
C ILE A 26 -5.53 6.01 -0.36
N LEU A 27 -6.47 6.59 -1.11
CA LEU A 27 -6.27 7.81 -1.91
C LEU A 27 -6.00 9.07 -1.08
N GLU A 28 -6.40 9.08 0.18
CA GLU A 28 -6.21 10.19 1.12
C GLU A 28 -5.02 9.97 2.08
N HIS A 29 -4.36 8.80 2.02
CA HIS A 29 -3.25 8.45 2.91
C HIS A 29 -1.87 8.63 2.26
N GLY A 30 -0.86 8.80 3.12
CA GLY A 30 0.54 8.94 2.72
C GLY A 30 0.88 10.29 2.11
N ARG A 31 2.09 10.40 1.56
CA ARG A 31 2.68 11.62 1.00
C ARG A 31 1.91 12.16 -0.21
N LEU A 32 1.19 11.28 -0.93
CA LEU A 32 0.37 11.64 -2.09
C LEU A 32 -1.14 11.76 -1.77
N GLY A 33 -1.49 11.78 -0.48
CA GLY A 33 -2.87 11.92 -0.05
C GLY A 33 -3.58 13.10 -0.72
N GLY A 34 -4.74 12.84 -1.30
CA GLY A 34 -5.56 13.87 -1.93
C GLY A 34 -5.12 14.26 -3.35
N THR A 35 -3.98 13.80 -3.86
CA THR A 35 -3.54 14.14 -5.24
C THR A 35 -4.19 13.27 -6.31
N GLY A 36 -4.87 12.19 -5.90
CA GLY A 36 -5.38 11.16 -6.82
C GLY A 36 -4.29 10.28 -7.43
N ARG A 37 -3.10 10.24 -6.81
CA ARG A 37 -1.99 9.33 -7.16
C ARG A 37 -1.68 8.47 -5.95
N LEU A 38 -1.15 7.27 -6.19
CA LEU A 38 -0.82 6.31 -5.14
C LEU A 38 0.64 5.91 -5.23
N VAL A 39 1.25 5.70 -4.07
CA VAL A 39 2.49 4.92 -3.94
C VAL A 39 2.17 3.75 -3.04
N ILE A 40 2.34 2.54 -3.55
CA ILE A 40 2.09 1.30 -2.80
C ILE A 40 3.41 0.55 -2.71
N LEU A 41 3.74 0.04 -1.53
CA LEU A 41 4.87 -0.86 -1.34
C LEU A 41 4.37 -2.31 -1.42
N PRO A 42 4.57 -3.05 -2.53
CA PRO A 42 4.24 -4.47 -2.62
C PRO A 42 5.40 -5.32 -2.08
N VAL A 43 5.12 -6.27 -1.18
CA VAL A 43 6.10 -7.22 -0.64
C VAL A 43 5.47 -8.60 -0.51
N ASP A 44 5.57 -9.40 -1.57
CA ASP A 44 5.15 -10.80 -1.67
C ASP A 44 6.32 -11.76 -2.02
N GLN A 45 7.46 -11.21 -2.41
CA GLN A 45 8.65 -11.92 -2.87
C GLN A 45 9.16 -13.02 -1.91
N GLY A 46 9.07 -12.77 -0.60
CA GLY A 46 9.49 -13.76 0.40
C GLY A 46 8.67 -15.06 0.36
N VAL A 47 7.39 -14.98 -0.02
CA VAL A 47 6.50 -16.13 -0.17
C VAL A 47 6.72 -16.81 -1.52
N GLU A 48 6.89 -16.04 -2.61
CA GLU A 48 6.98 -16.60 -3.98
C GLU A 48 8.37 -17.14 -4.34
N HIS A 49 9.43 -16.53 -3.82
CA HIS A 49 10.81 -16.80 -4.23
C HIS A 49 11.73 -17.25 -3.10
N GLY A 50 11.18 -17.39 -1.90
CA GLY A 50 11.92 -17.70 -0.68
C GLY A 50 12.61 -16.47 -0.09
N PRO A 51 12.67 -16.36 1.25
CA PRO A 51 13.19 -15.18 1.92
C PRO A 51 14.67 -14.97 1.65
N ASP A 52 15.45 -16.04 1.54
CA ASP A 52 16.90 -15.96 1.41
C ASP A 52 17.33 -15.38 0.06
N ARG A 53 16.69 -15.83 -1.03
CA ARG A 53 16.95 -15.29 -2.37
C ARG A 53 16.50 -13.84 -2.51
N SER A 54 15.45 -13.46 -1.78
CA SER A 54 14.82 -12.13 -1.89
C SER A 54 15.49 -11.08 -1.02
N PHE A 55 15.99 -11.47 0.16
CA PHE A 55 16.47 -10.54 1.18
C PHE A 55 17.94 -10.68 1.55
N ALA A 56 18.70 -11.66 1.01
CA ALA A 56 20.13 -11.79 1.32
C ALA A 56 20.94 -10.51 1.02
N ALA A 57 20.57 -9.77 -0.03
CA ALA A 57 21.21 -8.49 -0.36
C ALA A 57 20.84 -7.34 0.60
N ASN A 58 19.78 -7.50 1.40
CA ASN A 58 19.34 -6.55 2.40
C ASN A 58 19.01 -7.28 3.72
N PRO A 59 20.02 -7.56 4.57
CA PRO A 59 19.84 -8.34 5.81
C PRO A 59 18.80 -7.75 6.79
N ALA A 60 18.54 -6.45 6.74
CA ALA A 60 17.48 -5.85 7.56
C ALA A 60 16.07 -6.33 7.14
N GLY A 61 15.90 -6.77 5.89
CA GLY A 61 14.64 -7.29 5.34
C GLY A 61 14.17 -8.62 5.94
N TYR A 62 14.99 -9.29 6.75
CA TYR A 62 14.59 -10.46 7.53
C TYR A 62 13.83 -10.09 8.81
N ASP A 63 13.89 -8.84 9.30
CA ASP A 63 13.00 -8.38 10.37
C ASP A 63 11.56 -8.35 9.81
N PRO A 64 10.61 -9.10 10.40
CA PRO A 64 9.21 -9.12 9.92
C PRO A 64 8.57 -7.72 9.92
N LEU A 65 9.06 -6.79 10.75
CA LEU A 65 8.56 -5.41 10.80
C LEU A 65 9.24 -4.46 9.80
N TYR A 66 10.31 -4.89 9.13
CA TYR A 66 11.12 -4.02 8.29
C TYR A 66 10.30 -3.31 7.19
N HIS A 67 9.55 -4.10 6.42
CA HIS A 67 8.79 -3.57 5.29
C HIS A 67 7.61 -2.68 5.72
N PHE A 68 6.98 -3.00 6.85
CA PHE A 68 5.94 -2.16 7.44
C PHE A 68 6.50 -0.80 7.88
N LYS A 69 7.63 -0.80 8.61
CA LYS A 69 8.31 0.44 9.01
C LYS A 69 8.70 1.27 7.79
N LEU A 70 9.30 0.63 6.79
CA LEU A 70 9.69 1.29 5.54
C LEU A 70 8.50 1.95 4.84
N ALA A 71 7.35 1.27 4.72
CA ALA A 71 6.15 1.82 4.09
C ALA A 71 5.63 3.07 4.83
N VAL A 72 5.62 3.02 6.17
CA VAL A 72 5.18 4.13 7.02
C VAL A 72 6.14 5.31 6.91
N GLU A 73 7.44 5.09 7.05
CA GLU A 73 8.47 6.13 6.98
C GLU A 73 8.56 6.77 5.59
N ALA A 74 8.42 5.98 4.53
CA ALA A 74 8.36 6.48 3.16
C ALA A 74 7.06 7.28 2.88
N GLY A 75 6.05 7.17 3.75
CA GLY A 75 4.74 7.78 3.56
C GLY A 75 3.99 7.18 2.37
N CYS A 76 4.06 5.86 2.19
CA CYS A 76 3.29 5.16 1.18
C CYS A 76 1.78 5.34 1.41
N SER A 77 1.00 5.32 0.34
CA SER A 77 -0.47 5.34 0.39
C SER A 77 -1.03 4.02 0.93
N ALA A 78 -0.36 2.90 0.66
CA ALA A 78 -0.67 1.59 1.20
C ALA A 78 0.55 0.64 1.17
N HIS A 79 0.45 -0.47 1.88
CA HIS A 79 1.38 -1.59 1.84
C HIS A 79 0.59 -2.86 1.47
N ALA A 80 1.08 -3.61 0.49
CA ALA A 80 0.47 -4.88 0.07
C ALA A 80 1.40 -6.02 0.44
N ALA A 81 0.93 -6.94 1.28
CA ALA A 81 1.71 -8.07 1.78
C ALA A 81 0.82 -9.32 1.94
N PRO A 82 1.40 -10.53 1.91
CA PRO A 82 0.72 -11.78 2.23
C PRO A 82 0.05 -11.73 3.60
N LEU A 83 -1.10 -12.37 3.72
CA LEU A 83 -1.79 -12.48 5.01
C LEU A 83 -0.94 -13.32 5.97
N GLY A 84 -0.57 -12.74 7.12
CA GLY A 84 0.27 -13.40 8.12
C GLY A 84 1.78 -13.21 7.92
N ALA A 85 2.19 -12.33 7.01
CA ALA A 85 3.57 -11.84 6.88
C ALA A 85 4.03 -11.04 8.12
#